data_AF-A0A1E7YSP5-F1
#
_entry.id   AF-A0A1E7YSP5-F1
#
_cell.length_a   1.000
_cell.length_b   1.000
_cell.length_c   1.000
_cell.angle_alpha   90.00
_cell.angle_beta   90.00
_cell.angle_gamma   90.00
#
_symmetry.space_group_name_H-M   'P 1'
#
loop_
_entity.id
_entity.type
_entity.pdbx_description
1 polymer ?
#
loop_
_entity_poly.entity_id
_entity_poly.type
_entity_poly.pdbx_seq_one_letter_code
_entity_poly.pdbx_strand_id
1 'polypeptide(L)'
;MGTKAPEGQTESPQKASAATKEGGGESMGMGMMKKMMGQMGQGGGGPMAMMQKMMGQKGEGAESGGNPMQQMMGTCMAMCTEMLDTMRRTTSLAVYAQPELHQLFEEWLAAREGDVLKLIEERGSLDPEALTTALSMSPASMTTLLAHLQNQGKIRLRAEIAEKS
;
A
#
# COMPACT_ATOMS: atom_id res chain seq x y z
N MET A 1 46.31 6.04 10.21
CA MET A 1 46.70 7.21 9.40
C MET A 1 46.88 6.74 7.97
N GLY A 2 46.16 7.33 7.02
CA GLY A 2 46.15 6.88 5.63
C GLY A 2 44.98 7.47 4.86
N THR A 3 44.90 8.79 4.83
CA THR A 3 44.01 9.56 3.95
C THR A 3 44.50 9.46 2.51
N LYS A 4 43.61 9.13 1.56
CA LYS A 4 43.63 9.74 0.22
C LYS A 4 42.40 9.36 -0.60
N ALA A 5 41.56 10.35 -0.85
CA ALA A 5 40.72 10.42 -2.05
C ALA A 5 41.60 10.66 -3.29
N PRO A 6 41.04 10.47 -4.50
CA PRO A 6 41.44 11.31 -5.62
C PRO A 6 40.22 11.97 -6.28
N GLU A 7 40.38 13.27 -6.50
CA GLU A 7 39.56 14.13 -7.34
C GLU A 7 40.04 14.08 -8.81
N GLY A 8 39.11 14.37 -9.73
CA GLY A 8 39.36 14.92 -11.07
C GLY A 8 39.78 13.91 -12.15
N GLN A 9 39.52 14.10 -13.44
CA GLN A 9 38.88 15.16 -14.22
C GLN A 9 38.72 14.61 -15.67
N THR A 10 37.71 15.11 -16.38
CA THR A 10 37.58 15.33 -17.84
C THR A 10 38.64 14.75 -18.80
N GLU A 11 38.19 14.03 -19.85
CA GLU A 11 38.17 14.50 -21.25
C GLU A 11 37.70 13.38 -22.20
N SER A 12 36.79 13.71 -23.11
CA SER A 12 36.63 12.98 -24.38
C SER A 12 37.76 13.42 -25.33
N PRO A 13 38.13 12.64 -26.37
CA PRO A 13 37.47 12.87 -27.66
C PRO A 13 37.37 11.66 -28.61
N GLN A 14 36.49 11.87 -29.58
CA GLN A 14 36.14 11.06 -30.75
C GLN A 14 37.31 10.77 -31.72
N LYS A 15 37.19 9.65 -32.44
CA LYS A 15 37.56 9.45 -33.86
C LYS A 15 37.07 8.05 -34.28
N ALA A 16 36.71 7.68 -35.51
CA ALA A 16 36.27 8.31 -36.75
C ALA A 16 36.27 7.18 -37.81
N SER A 17 35.34 7.18 -38.76
CA SER A 17 35.48 6.71 -40.17
C SER A 17 34.09 6.77 -40.82
N ALA A 18 33.77 7.65 -41.79
CA ALA A 18 34.24 7.77 -43.18
C ALA A 18 33.94 6.49 -44.00
N ALA A 19 33.28 6.47 -45.17
CA ALA A 19 32.78 7.51 -46.08
C ALA A 19 31.85 6.91 -47.18
N THR A 20 31.33 7.79 -48.05
CA THR A 20 30.92 7.64 -49.48
C THR A 20 29.53 7.03 -49.79
N LYS A 21 28.75 7.46 -50.80
CA LYS A 21 28.91 8.39 -51.95
C LYS A 21 27.53 8.81 -52.51
N GLU A 22 27.55 9.80 -53.40
CA GLU A 22 26.50 10.55 -54.12
C GLU A 22 25.34 9.76 -54.79
N GLY A 23 24.23 10.47 -55.06
CA GLY A 23 23.37 10.15 -56.21
C GLY A 23 21.93 10.72 -56.19
N GLY A 24 21.75 11.91 -56.78
CA GLY A 24 20.67 12.25 -57.74
C GLY A 24 19.18 12.22 -57.36
N GLY A 25 18.44 13.24 -57.82
CA GLY A 25 17.06 13.06 -58.29
C GLY A 25 16.02 14.02 -57.75
N GLU A 26 15.97 15.23 -58.29
CA GLU A 26 14.75 16.06 -58.35
C GLU A 26 13.58 15.21 -58.90
N SER A 27 12.51 15.05 -58.11
CA SER A 27 11.12 14.75 -58.57
C SER A 27 10.16 14.35 -57.43
N MET A 28 10.66 14.05 -56.22
CA MET A 28 9.82 13.44 -55.17
C MET A 28 8.78 14.37 -54.48
N GLY A 29 8.88 15.69 -54.63
CA GLY A 29 8.03 16.64 -53.88
C GLY A 29 6.59 16.78 -54.38
N MET A 30 6.34 16.66 -55.69
CA MET A 30 5.03 16.98 -56.28
C MET A 30 4.06 15.78 -56.23
N GLY A 31 4.58 14.55 -56.30
CA GLY A 31 3.79 13.32 -56.21
C GLY A 31 3.31 13.02 -54.79
N MET A 32 4.16 13.27 -53.78
CA MET A 32 3.78 13.09 -52.37
C MET A 32 2.73 14.10 -51.93
N MET A 33 2.84 15.37 -52.34
CA MET A 33 1.84 16.38 -51.98
C MET A 33 0.47 16.11 -52.61
N LYS A 34 0.43 15.63 -53.86
CA LYS A 34 -0.82 15.22 -54.53
C LYS A 34 -1.44 13.97 -53.92
N LYS A 35 -0.61 13.01 -53.48
CA LYS A 35 -1.08 11.80 -52.78
C LYS A 35 -1.59 12.11 -51.38
N MET A 36 -0.95 13.03 -50.66
CA MET A 36 -1.38 13.46 -49.34
C MET A 36 -2.67 14.29 -49.39
N MET A 37 -2.85 15.14 -50.41
CA MET A 37 -4.07 15.93 -50.60
C MET A 37 -5.25 15.07 -51.10
N GLY A 38 -4.99 14.07 -51.95
CA GLY A 38 -6.01 13.11 -52.39
C GLY A 38 -6.48 12.15 -51.29
N GLN A 39 -5.59 11.79 -50.36
CA GLN A 39 -5.92 10.93 -49.23
C GLN A 39 -6.61 11.67 -48.08
N MET A 40 -6.49 13.00 -48.02
CA MET A 40 -7.17 13.84 -47.00
C MET A 40 -8.62 14.21 -47.41
N GLY A 41 -8.97 14.11 -48.69
CA GLY A 41 -10.34 14.35 -49.19
C GLY A 41 -11.27 13.13 -49.16
N GLN A 42 -10.77 11.97 -48.73
CA GLN A 42 -11.52 10.71 -48.74
C GLN A 42 -11.33 9.96 -47.41
N GLY A 43 -11.59 10.66 -46.31
CA GLY A 43 -11.69 10.09 -44.98
C GLY A 43 -12.82 10.80 -44.25
N GLY A 44 -13.99 10.17 -44.17
CA GLY A 44 -15.15 10.69 -43.43
C GLY A 44 -14.78 10.90 -41.96
N GLY A 45 -14.52 12.14 -41.59
CA GLY A 45 -14.07 12.49 -40.26
C GLY A 45 -13.40 13.85 -40.19
N GLY A 46 -14.11 14.90 -40.65
CA GLY A 46 -13.62 16.27 -40.46
C GLY A 46 -13.41 16.59 -38.97
N PRO A 47 -12.67 17.66 -38.63
CA PRO A 47 -12.45 18.09 -37.23
C PRO A 47 -13.76 18.17 -36.42
N MET A 48 -14.86 18.52 -37.10
CA MET A 48 -16.20 18.58 -36.54
C MET A 48 -16.78 17.21 -36.16
N ALA A 49 -16.50 16.15 -36.93
CA ALA A 49 -16.94 14.78 -36.61
C ALA A 49 -16.12 14.18 -35.45
N MET A 50 -14.86 14.56 -35.32
CA MET A 50 -14.03 14.20 -34.17
C MET A 50 -14.54 14.86 -32.89
N MET A 51 -14.90 16.16 -32.97
CA MET A 51 -15.52 16.89 -31.86
C MET A 51 -16.89 16.31 -31.50
N GLN A 52 -17.69 15.94 -32.50
CA GLN A 52 -19.00 15.30 -32.31
C GLN A 52 -18.88 13.90 -31.68
N LYS A 53 -17.83 13.12 -32.00
CA LYS A 53 -17.55 11.83 -31.35
C LYS A 53 -17.09 11.98 -29.91
N MET A 54 -16.36 13.05 -29.59
CA MET A 54 -15.97 13.39 -28.23
C MET A 54 -17.15 13.90 -27.39
N MET A 55 -18.09 14.60 -28.02
CA MET A 55 -19.31 15.11 -27.36
C MET A 55 -20.39 14.03 -27.21
N GLY A 56 -20.52 13.12 -28.18
CA GLY A 56 -21.44 11.98 -28.14
C GLY A 56 -21.07 10.94 -27.08
N GLN A 57 -19.78 10.65 -26.90
CA GLN A 57 -19.31 9.81 -25.79
C GLN A 57 -19.53 10.45 -24.41
N LYS A 58 -19.84 11.74 -24.33
CA LYS A 58 -20.19 12.43 -23.08
C LYS A 58 -21.69 12.37 -22.76
N GLY A 59 -22.53 11.91 -23.69
CA GLY A 59 -23.99 11.89 -23.57
C GLY A 59 -24.61 10.54 -23.21
N GLU A 60 -23.89 9.42 -23.38
CA GLU A 60 -24.49 8.07 -23.31
C GLU A 60 -23.78 7.12 -22.33
N GLY A 61 -23.19 7.67 -21.26
CA GLY A 61 -22.47 6.86 -20.26
C GLY A 61 -22.38 7.50 -18.88
N ALA A 62 -23.31 8.40 -18.53
CA ALA A 62 -23.41 8.92 -17.17
C ALA A 62 -24.19 7.97 -16.25
N GLU A 63 -23.85 6.68 -16.31
CA GLU A 63 -24.10 5.77 -15.19
C GLU A 63 -22.93 5.92 -14.21
N SER A 64 -23.25 6.41 -13.01
CA SER A 64 -22.53 6.17 -11.76
C SER A 64 -20.98 6.17 -11.83
N GLY A 65 -20.37 7.35 -11.82
CA GLY A 65 -18.92 7.45 -11.65
C GLY A 65 -18.47 8.90 -11.59
N GLY A 66 -18.14 9.39 -10.39
CA GLY A 66 -17.61 10.74 -10.21
C GLY A 66 -16.38 11.01 -11.08
N ASN A 67 -16.13 12.28 -11.42
CA ASN A 67 -14.97 12.66 -12.24
C ASN A 67 -13.68 12.05 -11.64
N PRO A 68 -12.78 11.45 -12.44
CA PRO A 68 -11.57 10.78 -11.95
C PRO A 68 -10.67 11.71 -11.11
N MET A 69 -10.69 13.02 -11.39
CA MET A 69 -10.02 14.04 -10.58
C MET A 69 -10.62 14.17 -9.17
N GLN A 70 -11.94 14.03 -9.04
CA GLN A 70 -12.66 14.06 -7.76
C GLN A 70 -12.39 12.78 -6.95
N GLN A 71 -12.28 11.63 -7.62
CA GLN A 71 -11.90 10.37 -7.00
C GLN A 71 -10.47 10.42 -6.45
N MET A 72 -9.51 10.90 -7.25
CA MET A 72 -8.12 11.06 -6.82
C MET A 72 -8.00 12.01 -5.61
N MET A 73 -8.72 13.14 -5.62
CA MET A 73 -8.75 14.07 -4.48
C MET A 73 -9.36 13.43 -3.23
N GLY A 74 -10.42 12.62 -3.40
CA GLY A 74 -11.05 11.86 -2.32
C GLY A 74 -10.11 10.82 -1.71
N THR A 75 -9.39 10.06 -2.52
CA THR A 75 -8.39 9.08 -2.05
C THR A 75 -7.25 9.75 -1.28
N CYS A 76 -6.75 10.90 -1.77
CA CYS A 76 -5.72 11.67 -1.07
C CYS A 76 -6.20 12.17 0.31
N MET A 77 -7.42 12.72 0.39
CA MET A 77 -8.00 13.13 1.67
C MET A 77 -8.23 11.96 2.62
N ALA A 78 -8.68 10.80 2.13
CA ALA A 78 -8.90 9.62 2.95
C ALA A 78 -7.58 9.14 3.59
N MET A 79 -6.50 9.08 2.82
CA MET A 79 -5.17 8.70 3.33
C MET A 79 -4.64 9.70 4.37
N CYS A 80 -4.77 11.01 4.12
CA CYS A 80 -4.39 12.03 5.09
C CYS A 80 -5.20 11.89 6.40
N THR A 81 -6.49 11.59 6.30
CA THR A 81 -7.37 11.39 7.46
C THR A 81 -6.93 10.16 8.27
N GLU A 82 -6.65 9.04 7.60
CA GLU A 82 -6.16 7.81 8.24
C GLU A 82 -4.81 8.03 8.93
N MET A 83 -3.89 8.76 8.29
CA MET A 83 -2.60 9.11 8.87
C MET A 83 -2.77 9.96 10.14
N LEU A 84 -3.59 11.02 10.08
CA LEU A 84 -3.84 11.89 11.23
C LEU A 84 -4.52 11.14 12.38
N ASP A 85 -5.47 10.24 12.07
CA ASP A 85 -6.14 9.41 13.08
C ASP A 85 -5.15 8.44 13.73
N THR A 86 -4.27 7.83 12.95
CA THR A 86 -3.18 6.97 13.45
C THR A 86 -2.23 7.76 14.35
N MET A 87 -1.78 8.95 13.93
CA MET A 87 -0.92 9.82 14.75
C MET A 87 -1.61 10.22 16.06
N ARG A 88 -2.90 10.55 16.03
CA ARG A 88 -3.68 10.87 17.22
C ARG A 88 -3.74 9.69 18.18
N ARG A 89 -4.01 8.48 17.68
CA ARG A 89 -4.02 7.26 18.49
C ARG A 89 -2.65 6.99 19.11
N THR A 90 -1.58 7.02 18.33
CA THR A 90 -0.21 6.81 18.84
C THR A 90 0.19 7.84 19.89
N THR A 91 -0.14 9.13 19.67
CA THR A 91 0.15 10.19 20.64
C THR A 91 -0.65 10.00 21.93
N SER A 92 -1.91 9.59 21.83
CA SER A 92 -2.73 9.27 23.00
C SER A 92 -2.18 8.08 23.79
N LEU A 93 -1.59 7.10 23.11
CA LEU A 93 -0.97 5.93 23.75
C LEU A 93 0.40 6.24 24.36
N ALA A 94 1.12 7.22 23.81
CA ALA A 94 2.45 7.60 24.28
C ALA A 94 2.48 8.08 25.74
N VAL A 95 1.35 8.59 26.26
CA VAL A 95 1.21 8.95 27.69
C VAL A 95 1.39 7.73 28.60
N TYR A 96 1.04 6.54 28.13
CA TYR A 96 1.21 5.29 28.88
C TYR A 96 2.62 4.68 28.72
N ALA A 97 3.46 5.24 27.86
CA ALA A 97 4.81 4.75 27.60
C ALA A 97 5.87 5.28 28.59
N GLN A 98 5.43 5.79 29.74
CA GLN A 98 6.32 6.19 30.84
C GLN A 98 6.98 4.93 31.45
N PRO A 99 8.28 4.94 31.78
CA PRO A 99 8.98 3.78 32.33
C PRO A 99 8.30 3.15 33.55
N GLU A 100 7.74 3.99 34.43
CA GLU A 100 7.05 3.57 35.65
C GLU A 100 5.74 2.82 35.32
N LEU A 101 5.00 3.29 34.32
CA LEU A 101 3.77 2.62 33.87
C LEU A 101 4.07 1.30 33.15
N HIS A 102 5.19 1.24 32.42
CA HIS A 102 5.65 -0.02 31.82
C HIS A 102 5.94 -1.08 32.88
N GLN A 103 6.66 -0.74 33.95
CA GLN A 103 6.93 -1.71 35.03
C GLN A 103 5.64 -2.20 35.69
N LEU A 104 4.71 -1.30 35.99
CA LEU A 104 3.41 -1.69 36.55
C LEU A 104 2.63 -2.62 35.61
N PHE A 105 2.70 -2.37 34.30
CA PHE A 105 2.08 -3.23 33.30
C PHE A 105 2.77 -4.59 33.24
N GLU A 106 4.10 -4.67 33.29
CA GLU A 106 4.85 -5.91 33.30
C GLU A 106 4.56 -6.75 34.55
N GLU A 107 4.52 -6.14 35.73
CA GLU A 107 4.16 -6.81 36.98
C GLU A 107 2.71 -7.33 36.94
N TRP A 108 1.78 -6.50 36.48
CA TRP A 108 0.39 -6.90 36.30
C TRP A 108 0.26 -8.05 35.30
N LEU A 109 0.98 -7.97 34.17
CA LEU A 109 0.96 -9.01 33.13
C LEU A 109 1.52 -10.32 33.68
N ALA A 110 2.66 -10.28 34.36
CA ALA A 110 3.29 -11.45 34.98
C ALA A 110 2.37 -12.10 36.04
N ALA A 111 1.66 -11.30 36.84
CA ALA A 111 0.67 -11.82 37.78
C ALA A 111 -0.47 -12.54 37.05
N ARG A 112 -0.99 -11.96 35.96
CA ARG A 112 -2.06 -12.58 35.16
C ARG A 112 -1.62 -13.83 34.43
N GLU A 113 -0.40 -13.85 33.90
CA GLU A 113 0.20 -15.06 33.37
C GLU A 113 0.28 -16.16 34.43
N GLY A 114 0.73 -15.82 35.64
CA GLY A 114 0.78 -16.74 36.77
C GLY A 114 -0.59 -17.30 37.15
N ASP A 115 -1.63 -16.45 37.17
CA ASP A 115 -3.01 -16.88 37.46
C ASP A 115 -3.53 -17.86 36.39
N VAL A 116 -3.28 -17.59 35.10
CA VAL A 116 -3.67 -18.48 33.99
C VAL A 116 -2.98 -19.84 34.13
N LEU A 117 -1.67 -19.85 34.37
CA LEU A 117 -0.91 -21.10 34.50
C LEU A 117 -1.38 -21.93 35.69
N LYS A 118 -1.62 -21.32 36.84
CA LYS A 118 -2.17 -22.01 38.03
C LYS A 118 -3.53 -22.63 37.73
N LEU A 119 -4.42 -21.90 37.06
CA LEU A 119 -5.75 -22.43 36.70
C LEU A 119 -5.64 -23.65 35.78
N ILE A 120 -4.73 -23.61 34.80
CA ILE A 120 -4.47 -24.73 33.89
C ILE A 120 -3.82 -25.91 34.63
N GLU A 121 -2.92 -25.66 35.57
CA GLU A 121 -2.30 -26.71 36.40
C GLU A 121 -3.33 -27.39 37.30
N GLU A 122 -4.24 -26.63 37.91
CA GLU A 122 -5.26 -27.14 38.82
C GLU A 122 -6.40 -27.90 38.11
N ARG A 123 -6.83 -27.41 36.94
CA ARG A 123 -8.03 -27.90 36.25
C ARG A 123 -7.73 -28.66 34.96
N GLY A 124 -6.49 -28.64 34.50
CA GLY A 124 -6.09 -29.21 33.22
C GLY A 124 -6.42 -28.31 32.03
N SER A 125 -6.82 -28.92 30.92
CA SER A 125 -7.16 -28.19 29.70
C SER A 125 -8.42 -27.34 29.91
N LEU A 126 -8.31 -26.04 29.69
CA LEU A 126 -9.40 -25.08 29.81
C LEU A 126 -9.65 -24.39 28.48
N ASP A 127 -10.93 -24.12 28.20
CA ASP A 127 -11.33 -23.28 27.08
C ASP A 127 -11.14 -21.78 27.39
N PRO A 128 -10.98 -20.93 26.36
CA PRO A 128 -10.78 -19.50 26.57
C PRO A 128 -11.94 -18.81 27.30
N GLU A 129 -13.19 -19.28 27.16
CA GLU A 129 -14.36 -18.66 27.81
C GLU A 129 -14.33 -18.89 29.33
N ALA A 130 -14.01 -20.11 29.76
CA ALA A 130 -13.78 -20.41 31.17
C ALA A 130 -12.70 -19.52 31.80
N LEU A 131 -11.60 -19.26 31.07
CA LEU A 131 -10.52 -18.37 31.53
C LEU A 131 -10.97 -16.91 31.60
N THR A 132 -11.71 -16.40 30.61
CA THR A 132 -12.25 -15.02 30.65
C THR A 132 -13.14 -14.80 31.85
N THR A 133 -13.97 -15.79 32.18
CA THR A 133 -14.89 -15.75 33.32
C THR A 133 -14.12 -15.80 34.64
N ALA A 134 -13.17 -16.73 34.78
CA ALA A 134 -12.39 -16.91 35.99
C ALA A 134 -11.52 -15.69 36.34
N LEU A 135 -10.94 -15.04 35.31
CA LEU A 135 -10.02 -13.92 35.49
C LEU A 135 -10.67 -12.55 35.29
N SER A 136 -11.97 -12.52 34.98
CA SER A 136 -12.73 -11.29 34.69
C SER A 136 -12.03 -10.40 33.65
N MET A 137 -11.54 -11.03 32.58
CA MET A 137 -10.84 -10.38 31.47
C MET A 137 -11.71 -10.36 30.22
N SER A 138 -11.54 -9.35 29.38
CA SER A 138 -12.23 -9.33 28.09
C SER A 138 -11.76 -10.50 27.19
N PRO A 139 -12.61 -11.02 26.30
CA PRO A 139 -12.22 -12.09 25.36
C PRO A 139 -11.01 -11.71 24.49
N ALA A 140 -10.94 -10.45 24.05
CA ALA A 140 -9.82 -9.96 23.24
C ALA A 140 -8.50 -9.94 24.04
N SER A 141 -8.53 -9.49 25.30
CA SER A 141 -7.37 -9.48 26.18
C SER A 141 -6.91 -10.91 26.52
N MET A 142 -7.85 -11.83 26.81
CA MET A 142 -7.53 -13.22 27.08
C MET A 142 -6.89 -13.90 25.87
N THR A 143 -7.45 -13.68 24.66
CA THR A 143 -6.88 -14.21 23.41
C THR A 143 -5.43 -13.74 23.22
N THR A 144 -5.17 -12.45 23.47
CA THR A 144 -3.83 -11.87 23.37
C THR A 144 -2.87 -12.46 24.41
N LEU A 145 -3.33 -12.63 25.65
CA LEU A 145 -2.56 -13.24 26.74
C LEU A 145 -2.21 -14.70 26.44
N LEU A 146 -3.17 -15.48 25.93
CA LEU A 146 -2.95 -16.87 25.54
C LEU A 146 -1.95 -17.00 24.38
N ALA A 147 -2.08 -16.15 23.36
CA ALA A 147 -1.10 -16.10 22.27
C ALA A 147 0.30 -15.72 22.79
N HIS A 148 0.39 -14.78 23.73
CA HIS A 148 1.64 -14.39 24.36
C HIS A 148 2.29 -15.55 25.13
N LEU A 149 1.54 -16.24 25.98
CA LEU A 149 1.99 -17.42 26.72
C LEU A 149 2.41 -18.58 25.80
N GLN A 150 1.68 -18.78 24.69
CA GLN A 150 2.03 -19.78 23.68
C GLN A 150 3.36 -19.42 23.00
N ASN A 151 3.56 -18.16 22.63
CA ASN A 151 4.80 -17.71 21.98
C ASN A 151 6.02 -17.82 22.90
N GLN A 152 5.81 -17.72 24.22
CA GLN A 152 6.83 -18.00 25.23
C GLN A 152 7.04 -19.52 25.47
N GLY A 153 6.23 -20.39 24.87
CA GLY A 153 6.29 -21.84 25.05
C GLY A 153 5.74 -22.35 26.38
N LYS A 154 5.04 -21.52 27.15
CA LYS A 154 4.49 -21.88 28.47
C LYS A 154 3.22 -22.72 28.39
N ILE A 155 2.43 -22.56 27.32
CA ILE A 155 1.20 -23.32 27.07
C ILE A 155 1.14 -23.83 25.64
N ARG A 156 0.24 -24.77 25.37
CA ARG A 156 -0.12 -25.21 24.01
C ARG A 156 -1.59 -24.95 23.76
N LEU A 157 -1.91 -24.22 22.69
CA LEU A 157 -3.28 -24.06 22.23
C LEU A 157 -3.65 -25.24 21.32
N ARG A 158 -4.87 -25.76 21.48
CA ARG A 158 -5.46 -26.76 20.58
C ARG A 158 -6.65 -26.13 19.89
N ALA A 159 -6.74 -26.34 18.58
CA ALA A 159 -7.91 -25.95 17.80
C ALA A 159 -8.85 -27.16 17.69
N GLU A 160 -10.13 -26.91 17.94
CA GLU A 160 -11.21 -27.89 17.80
C GLU A 160 -12.30 -27.26 16.93
N ILE A 161 -13.07 -28.08 16.22
CA ILE A 161 -14.20 -27.59 15.42
C ILE A 161 -15.29 -27.17 16.42
N ALA A 162 -15.61 -25.88 16.46
CA ALA A 162 -16.80 -25.42 17.16
C ALA A 162 -18.02 -25.97 16.41
N GLU A 163 -18.69 -26.96 17.00
CA GLU A 163 -19.92 -27.55 16.47
C GLU A 163 -20.89 -26.43 16.07
N LYS A 164 -21.36 -26.46 14.82
CA LYS A 164 -22.40 -25.55 14.31
C LYS A 164 -23.70 -25.92 15.02
N SER A 165 -24.04 -25.20 16.09
CA SER A 165 -25.35 -25.30 16.73
C SER A 165 -26.40 -24.42 16.06
#